data_AF-A0A0W8I2E3-F1
#
_entry.id   AF-A0A0W8I2E3-F1
#
_cell.length_a   1.000
_cell.length_b   1.000
_cell.length_c   1.000
_cell.angle_alpha   90.00
_cell.angle_beta   90.00
_cell.angle_gamma   90.00
#
_symmetry.space_group_name_H-M   'P 1'
#
loop_
_entity.id
_entity.type
_entity.pdbx_description
1 polymer ?
#
loop_
_entity_poly.entity_id
_entity_poly.type
_entity_poly.pdbx_seq_one_letter_code
_entity_poly.pdbx_strand_id
1 'polypeptide(L)'
;MNVVVGAAVALCALQVFLVVSGIPVIPSDDAWVPPSALPQVLQLDLPVDALRTEVTVLPLWIRLLGVSSTVLMAAMLVIALRAVHHVARRSAQGRPFADDVVRRLRRVAVWLLALVGLRLLVDVATGAAVERRFADHLDATEAGGALGIDLPSLSVPMIVAAAVAAVLAHAFATGRDLVDATDGLV
;
A
#
# COMPACT_ATOMS: atom_id res chain seq x y z
N MET A 1 6.71 4.84 -20.45
CA MET A 1 6.26 4.51 -19.08
C MET A 1 7.38 3.74 -18.42
N ASN A 2 7.77 4.06 -17.18
CA ASN A 2 8.92 3.41 -16.52
C ASN A 2 8.59 1.92 -16.28
N VAL A 3 9.42 0.99 -16.75
CA VAL A 3 9.11 -0.46 -16.74
C VAL A 3 8.77 -0.96 -15.34
N VAL A 4 9.48 -0.45 -14.33
CA VAL A 4 9.24 -0.75 -12.90
C VAL A 4 7.83 -0.34 -12.45
N VAL A 5 7.34 0.82 -12.89
CA VAL A 5 5.99 1.30 -12.56
C VAL A 5 4.94 0.42 -13.23
N GLY A 6 5.17 0.03 -14.49
CA GLY A 6 4.28 -0.88 -15.22
C GLY A 6 4.19 -2.25 -14.56
N ALA A 7 5.33 -2.83 -14.18
CA ALA A 7 5.41 -4.11 -13.48
C ALA A 7 4.70 -4.06 -12.12
N ALA A 8 4.92 -3.01 -11.32
CA ALA A 8 4.24 -2.84 -10.04
C ALA A 8 2.71 -2.75 -10.17
N VAL A 9 2.22 -1.99 -11.17
CA VAL A 9 0.79 -1.89 -11.44
C VAL A 9 0.22 -3.22 -11.92
N ALA A 10 0.92 -3.95 -12.79
CA ALA A 10 0.48 -5.26 -13.28
C ALA A 10 0.40 -6.29 -12.15
N LEU A 11 1.41 -6.35 -11.27
CA LEU A 11 1.41 -7.23 -10.10
C LEU A 11 0.27 -6.89 -9.13
N CYS A 12 0.00 -5.60 -8.89
CA CYS A 12 -1.13 -5.19 -8.06
C CYS A 12 -2.48 -5.55 -8.70
N ALA A 13 -2.63 -5.35 -10.01
CA ALA A 13 -3.84 -5.73 -10.74
C ALA A 13 -4.07 -7.24 -10.70
N LEU A 14 -3.01 -8.04 -10.83
CA LEU A 14 -3.06 -9.48 -10.69
C LEU A 14 -3.51 -9.87 -9.27
N GLN A 15 -2.90 -9.31 -8.23
CA GLN A 15 -3.27 -9.61 -6.84
C GLN A 15 -4.73 -9.23 -6.53
N VAL A 16 -5.18 -8.06 -7.01
CA VAL A 16 -6.58 -7.62 -6.93
C VAL A 16 -7.50 -8.66 -7.58
N PHE A 17 -7.18 -9.08 -8.80
CA PHE A 17 -7.95 -10.06 -9.54
C PHE A 17 -8.07 -11.38 -8.78
N LEU A 18 -6.95 -11.91 -8.27
CA LEU A 18 -6.92 -13.18 -7.53
C LEU A 18 -7.77 -13.14 -6.26
N VAL A 19 -7.63 -12.09 -5.45
CA VAL A 19 -8.38 -11.97 -4.18
C VAL A 19 -9.87 -11.76 -4.42
N VAL A 20 -10.25 -10.97 -5.44
CA VAL A 20 -11.65 -10.70 -5.75
C VAL A 20 -12.34 -11.92 -6.35
N SER A 21 -11.71 -12.53 -7.36
CA SER A 21 -12.25 -13.69 -8.09
C SER A 21 -12.21 -14.98 -7.26
N GLY A 22 -11.21 -15.12 -6.38
CA GLY A 22 -10.91 -16.38 -5.69
C GLY A 22 -10.32 -17.46 -6.60
N ILE A 23 -10.05 -17.14 -7.89
CA ILE A 23 -9.55 -18.10 -8.88
C ILE A 23 -8.03 -18.13 -8.81
N PRO A 24 -7.37 -19.30 -8.71
CA PRO A 24 -5.91 -19.40 -8.76
C PRO A 24 -5.34 -19.01 -10.13
N VAL A 25 -4.08 -18.55 -10.15
CA VAL A 25 -3.34 -18.31 -11.41
C VAL A 25 -3.08 -19.61 -12.17
N ILE A 26 -2.86 -20.70 -11.43
CA ILE A 26 -2.57 -22.03 -11.97
C ILE A 26 -3.71 -22.95 -11.53
N PRO A 27 -4.61 -23.35 -12.44
CA PRO A 27 -5.64 -24.32 -12.12
C PRO A 27 -4.98 -25.69 -11.96
N SER A 28 -4.67 -26.07 -10.73
CA SER A 28 -4.41 -27.44 -10.31
C SER A 28 -5.48 -27.84 -9.30
N ASP A 29 -5.73 -29.14 -9.13
CA ASP A 29 -6.91 -29.66 -8.41
C ASP A 29 -7.08 -29.19 -6.95
N ASP A 30 -6.06 -28.57 -6.33
CA ASP A 30 -6.13 -28.01 -4.97
C ASP A 30 -5.61 -26.56 -4.85
N ALA A 31 -5.42 -25.85 -5.98
CA ALA A 31 -4.93 -24.47 -5.94
C ALA A 31 -6.07 -23.50 -5.62
N TRP A 32 -6.29 -23.21 -4.35
CA TRP A 32 -7.22 -22.15 -3.94
C TRP A 32 -6.46 -20.94 -3.44
N VAL A 33 -7.05 -19.74 -3.60
CA VAL A 33 -6.48 -18.53 -3.01
C VAL A 33 -6.78 -18.54 -1.51
N PRO A 34 -5.75 -18.68 -0.64
CA PRO A 34 -5.98 -18.76 0.79
C PRO A 34 -6.48 -17.40 1.34
N PRO A 35 -7.21 -17.37 2.46
CA PRO A 35 -7.61 -16.13 3.13
C PRO A 35 -6.42 -15.22 3.48
N SER A 36 -5.24 -15.82 3.71
CA SER A 36 -3.97 -15.11 3.93
C SER A 36 -3.44 -14.34 2.72
N ALA A 37 -4.09 -14.44 1.57
CA ALA A 37 -3.87 -13.52 0.46
C ALA A 37 -4.34 -12.09 0.78
N LEU A 38 -5.20 -11.92 1.81
CA LEU A 38 -5.46 -10.61 2.41
C LEU A 38 -4.31 -10.23 3.34
N PRO A 39 -3.71 -9.03 3.18
CA PRO A 39 -2.55 -8.63 3.98
C PRO A 39 -2.85 -8.52 5.48
N GLN A 40 -4.13 -8.48 5.88
CA GLN A 40 -4.54 -8.38 7.28
C GLN A 40 -4.85 -9.74 7.93
N VAL A 41 -4.93 -10.83 7.17
CA VAL A 41 -5.29 -12.16 7.69
C VAL A 41 -4.03 -13.02 7.73
N LEU A 42 -3.53 -13.33 8.93
CA LEU A 42 -2.39 -14.23 9.12
C LEU A 42 -2.82 -15.69 9.04
N GLN A 43 -3.96 -15.99 9.65
CA GLN A 43 -4.47 -17.34 9.79
C GLN A 43 -5.99 -17.30 9.89
N LEU A 44 -6.66 -18.19 9.16
CA LEU A 44 -8.09 -18.40 9.27
C LEU A 44 -8.35 -19.90 9.18
N ASP A 45 -8.33 -20.56 10.33
CA ASP A 45 -8.61 -21.99 10.44
C ASP A 45 -10.03 -22.16 10.98
N LEU A 46 -10.93 -22.56 10.08
CA LEU A 46 -12.32 -22.85 10.40
C LEU A 46 -12.50 -24.37 10.42
N PRO A 47 -13.07 -24.97 11.48
CA PRO A 47 -13.11 -26.42 11.66
C PRO A 47 -14.21 -27.12 10.84
N VAL A 48 -14.41 -26.76 9.57
CA VAL A 48 -15.45 -27.37 8.72
C VAL A 48 -14.86 -27.80 7.37
N ASP A 49 -15.27 -28.98 6.90
CA ASP A 49 -14.83 -29.75 5.71
C ASP A 49 -14.06 -28.97 4.63
N ALA A 50 -13.02 -29.65 4.11
CA ALA A 50 -11.91 -29.28 3.22
C ALA A 50 -12.12 -28.26 2.05
N LEU A 51 -13.33 -27.74 1.85
CA LEU A 51 -13.71 -26.72 0.86
C LEU A 51 -13.72 -25.27 1.42
N ARG A 52 -13.20 -25.03 2.63
CA ARG A 52 -13.39 -23.75 3.38
C ARG A 52 -12.12 -22.96 3.70
N THR A 53 -10.97 -23.35 3.17
CA THR A 53 -9.71 -22.59 3.28
C THR A 53 -9.52 -21.62 2.10
N GLU A 54 -10.61 -21.06 1.59
CA GLU A 54 -10.63 -20.18 0.43
C GLU A 54 -10.99 -18.75 0.81
N VAL A 55 -10.43 -17.77 0.11
CA VAL A 55 -10.80 -16.36 0.24
C VAL A 55 -12.27 -16.10 -0.13
N THR A 56 -12.92 -17.03 -0.85
CA THR A 56 -14.34 -16.97 -1.24
C THR A 56 -15.28 -17.06 -0.04
N VAL A 57 -14.85 -17.65 1.07
CA VAL A 57 -15.57 -17.70 2.36
C VAL A 57 -15.81 -16.29 2.92
N LEU A 58 -14.92 -15.36 2.59
CA LEU A 58 -15.11 -13.96 2.95
C LEU A 58 -16.16 -13.33 2.04
N PRO A 59 -17.11 -12.54 2.57
CA PRO A 59 -17.99 -11.71 1.76
C PRO A 59 -17.20 -10.82 0.80
N LEU A 60 -17.74 -10.59 -0.40
CA LEU A 60 -17.09 -9.76 -1.42
C LEU A 60 -16.66 -8.39 -0.89
N TRP A 61 -17.46 -7.78 -0.01
CA TRP A 61 -17.13 -6.48 0.57
C TRP A 61 -15.89 -6.52 1.48
N ILE A 62 -15.66 -7.61 2.23
CA ILE A 62 -14.44 -7.79 3.03
C ILE A 62 -13.23 -7.96 2.12
N ARG A 63 -13.39 -8.74 1.03
CA ARG A 63 -12.35 -8.91 0.01
C ARG A 63 -11.97 -7.58 -0.63
N LEU A 64 -12.96 -6.79 -1.04
CA LEU A 64 -12.73 -5.46 -1.62
C LEU A 64 -12.02 -4.52 -0.64
N LEU A 65 -12.41 -4.56 0.64
CA LEU A 65 -11.77 -3.77 1.68
C LEU A 65 -10.30 -4.18 1.88
N GLY A 66 -10.01 -5.47 2.00
CA GLY A 66 -8.64 -5.94 2.16
C GLY A 66 -7.75 -5.66 0.94
N VAL A 67 -8.27 -5.81 -0.28
CA VAL A 67 -7.57 -5.46 -1.53
C VAL A 67 -7.27 -3.97 -1.64
N SER A 68 -8.10 -3.11 -1.07
CA SER A 68 -7.88 -1.67 -1.13
C SER A 68 -6.55 -1.26 -0.48
N SER A 69 -6.07 -2.01 0.51
CA SER A 69 -4.73 -1.83 1.10
C SER A 69 -3.60 -2.02 0.07
N THR A 70 -3.70 -3.06 -0.77
CA THR A 70 -2.77 -3.33 -1.87
C THR A 70 -2.81 -2.21 -2.92
N VAL A 71 -4.01 -1.72 -3.27
CA VAL A 71 -4.18 -0.61 -4.21
C VAL A 71 -3.56 0.69 -3.68
N LEU A 72 -3.75 0.98 -2.40
CA LEU A 72 -3.14 2.14 -1.74
C LEU A 72 -1.60 2.04 -1.75
N MET A 73 -1.05 0.86 -1.48
CA MET A 73 0.40 0.63 -1.57
C MET A 73 0.93 0.86 -2.99
N ALA A 74 0.25 0.33 -4.00
CA ALA A 74 0.59 0.55 -5.39
C ALA A 74 0.61 2.04 -5.74
N ALA A 75 -0.42 2.78 -5.31
CA ALA A 75 -0.52 4.22 -5.54
C ALA A 75 0.63 4.98 -4.89
N MET A 76 0.98 4.65 -3.64
CA MET A 76 2.13 5.25 -2.93
C MET A 76 3.44 5.01 -3.68
N LEU A 77 3.68 3.78 -4.14
CA LEU A 77 4.88 3.43 -4.90
C LEU A 77 4.97 4.20 -6.23
N VAL A 78 3.85 4.31 -6.96
CA VAL A 78 3.76 5.08 -8.21
C VAL A 78 4.07 6.56 -7.95
N ILE A 79 3.54 7.14 -6.87
CA ILE A 79 3.78 8.53 -6.49
C ILE A 79 5.26 8.74 -6.16
N ALA A 80 5.86 7.87 -5.35
CA ALA A 80 7.26 7.94 -4.96
C ALA A 80 8.19 7.84 -6.19
N LEU A 81 7.98 6.86 -7.07
CA LEU A 81 8.79 6.68 -8.28
C LEU A 81 8.66 7.86 -9.25
N ARG A 82 7.45 8.41 -9.41
CA ARG A 82 7.22 9.62 -10.22
C ARG A 82 7.92 10.84 -9.63
N ALA A 83 7.96 10.97 -8.31
CA ALA A 83 8.67 12.05 -7.63
C ALA A 83 10.18 11.95 -7.86
N VAL A 84 10.77 10.77 -7.64
CA VAL A 84 12.20 10.50 -7.89
C VAL A 84 12.57 10.80 -9.34
N HIS A 85 11.79 10.30 -10.30
CA HIS A 85 12.05 10.54 -11.72
C HIS A 85 11.98 12.03 -12.07
N HIS A 86 11.03 12.77 -11.49
CA HIS A 86 10.90 14.21 -11.72
C HIS A 86 12.10 14.99 -11.17
N VAL A 87 12.54 14.69 -9.94
CA VAL A 87 13.72 15.31 -9.33
C VAL A 87 14.96 15.01 -10.18
N ALA A 88 15.18 13.74 -10.54
CA ALA A 88 16.33 13.34 -11.36
C ALA A 88 16.36 14.07 -12.72
N ARG A 89 15.20 14.19 -13.39
CA ARG A 89 15.10 14.92 -14.67
C ARG A 89 15.41 16.41 -14.51
N ARG A 90 15.01 17.03 -13.40
CA ARG A 90 15.27 18.46 -13.13
C ARG A 90 16.72 18.73 -12.74
N SER A 91 17.32 17.83 -11.98
CA SER A 91 18.76 17.88 -11.69
C SER A 91 19.60 17.75 -12.98
N ALA A 92 19.21 16.85 -13.89
CA ALA A 92 19.88 16.72 -15.20
C ALA A 92 19.76 17.97 -16.09
N GLN A 93 18.75 18.82 -15.85
CA GLN A 93 18.55 20.09 -16.55
C GLN A 93 19.28 21.27 -15.86
N GLY A 94 20.08 21.02 -14.82
CA GLY A 94 20.76 22.06 -14.05
C GLY A 94 19.82 22.92 -13.20
N ARG A 95 18.58 22.47 -12.95
CA ARG A 95 17.56 23.21 -12.19
C ARG A 95 17.02 22.40 -10.99
N PRO A 96 17.89 21.90 -10.09
CA PRO A 96 17.45 21.10 -8.95
C PRO A 96 16.59 21.90 -7.94
N PHE A 97 16.79 23.22 -7.85
CA PHE A 97 16.15 24.10 -6.87
C PHE A 97 14.89 24.83 -7.39
N ALA A 98 14.35 24.41 -8.55
CA ALA A 98 13.18 25.08 -9.12
C ALA A 98 11.95 24.97 -8.19
N ASP A 99 11.16 26.04 -8.10
CA ASP A 99 9.94 26.11 -7.26
C ASP A 99 8.94 24.97 -7.49
N ASP A 100 8.88 24.46 -8.72
CA ASP A 100 8.00 23.34 -9.04
C ASP A 100 8.45 22.03 -8.40
N VAL A 101 9.76 21.81 -8.24
CA VAL A 101 10.34 20.65 -7.56
C VAL A 101 10.00 20.70 -6.07
N VAL A 102 10.26 21.83 -5.41
CA VAL A 102 9.95 22.05 -3.98
C VAL A 102 8.46 21.83 -3.69
N ARG A 103 7.58 22.49 -4.46
CA ARG A 103 6.13 22.35 -4.31
C ARG A 103 5.65 20.93 -4.56
N ARG A 104 6.29 20.19 -5.47
CA ARG A 104 5.92 18.81 -5.77
C ARG A 104 6.41 17.85 -4.70
N LEU A 105 7.63 18.00 -4.18
CA LEU A 105 8.14 17.22 -3.07
C LEU A 105 7.29 17.38 -1.80
N ARG A 106 6.91 18.62 -1.46
CA ARG A 106 6.00 18.88 -0.33
C ARG A 106 4.64 18.21 -0.52
N ARG A 107 4.05 18.31 -1.73
CA ARG A 107 2.79 17.61 -2.05
C ARG A 107 2.94 16.10 -1.94
N VAL A 108 4.03 15.53 -2.46
CA VAL A 108 4.31 14.09 -2.39
C VAL A 108 4.42 13.63 -0.93
N ALA A 109 5.15 14.35 -0.08
CA ALA A 109 5.24 14.02 1.34
C ALA A 109 3.85 13.98 2.01
N VAL A 110 3.02 15.00 1.78
CA VAL A 110 1.65 15.06 2.32
C VAL A 110 0.79 13.90 1.79
N TRP A 111 0.82 13.65 0.48
CA TRP A 111 0.05 12.57 -0.14
C TRP A 111 0.48 11.19 0.36
N LEU A 112 1.78 10.94 0.50
CA LEU A 112 2.29 9.68 1.04
C LEU A 112 1.82 9.49 2.49
N LEU A 113 1.94 10.50 3.35
CA LEU A 113 1.46 10.40 4.74
C LEU A 113 -0.06 10.17 4.80
N ALA A 114 -0.84 10.88 3.98
CA ALA A 114 -2.29 10.70 3.90
C ALA A 114 -2.66 9.27 3.45
N LEU A 115 -1.97 8.73 2.44
CA LEU A 115 -2.20 7.37 1.96
C LEU A 115 -1.74 6.30 2.96
N VAL A 116 -0.65 6.53 3.70
CA VAL A 116 -0.22 5.64 4.80
C VAL A 116 -1.30 5.61 5.89
N GLY A 117 -1.82 6.77 6.29
CA GLY A 117 -2.90 6.86 7.29
C GLY A 117 -4.18 6.19 6.81
N LEU A 118 -4.60 6.44 5.57
CA LEU A 118 -5.77 5.80 4.98
C LEU A 118 -5.61 4.28 4.91
N ARG A 119 -4.43 3.79 4.52
CA ARG A 119 -4.14 2.35 4.50
C ARG A 119 -4.24 1.73 5.90
N LEU A 120 -3.72 2.41 6.92
CA LEU A 120 -3.84 1.95 8.30
C LEU A 120 -5.30 1.81 8.73
N LEU A 121 -6.15 2.79 8.38
CA LEU A 121 -7.59 2.73 8.66
C LEU A 121 -8.27 1.57 7.93
N VAL A 122 -7.90 1.33 6.67
CA VAL A 122 -8.39 0.17 5.89
C VAL A 122 -7.97 -1.15 6.54
N ASP A 123 -6.72 -1.27 6.97
CA ASP A 123 -6.21 -2.49 7.60
C ASP A 123 -6.96 -2.78 8.90
N VAL A 124 -7.14 -1.76 9.76
CA VAL A 124 -7.91 -1.86 11.01
C VAL A 124 -9.37 -2.21 10.72
N ALA A 125 -10.01 -1.55 9.75
CA ALA A 125 -11.40 -1.80 9.40
C ALA A 125 -11.60 -3.22 8.84
N THR A 126 -10.64 -3.72 8.06
CA THR A 126 -10.67 -5.10 7.52
C THR A 126 -10.52 -6.11 8.65
N GLY A 127 -9.55 -5.93 9.56
CA GLY A 127 -9.38 -6.79 10.73
C GLY A 127 -10.65 -6.85 11.58
N ALA A 128 -11.20 -5.69 11.96
CA ALA A 128 -12.42 -5.62 12.76
C ALA A 128 -13.64 -6.22 12.04
N ALA A 129 -13.72 -6.08 10.72
CA ALA A 129 -14.78 -6.69 9.92
C ALA A 129 -14.70 -8.22 9.90
N VAL A 130 -13.49 -8.77 9.74
CA VAL A 130 -13.24 -10.21 9.77
C VAL A 130 -13.54 -10.76 11.17
N GLU A 131 -13.02 -10.12 12.21
CA GLU A 131 -13.25 -10.51 13.61
C GLU A 131 -14.75 -10.57 13.93
N ARG A 132 -15.51 -9.50 13.65
CA ARG A 132 -16.97 -9.48 13.88
C ARG A 132 -17.70 -10.54 13.08
N ARG A 133 -17.25 -10.88 11.88
CA ARG A 133 -17.90 -11.86 11.02
C ARG A 133 -17.78 -13.28 11.56
N PHE A 134 -16.67 -13.58 12.26
CA PHE A 134 -16.35 -14.90 12.76
C PHE A 134 -16.39 -15.03 14.29
N ALA A 135 -16.68 -13.94 15.03
CA ALA A 135 -16.84 -13.95 16.49
C ALA A 135 -17.73 -15.11 16.98
N ASP A 136 -18.94 -15.22 16.42
CA ASP A 136 -19.89 -16.28 16.79
C ASP A 136 -19.41 -17.69 16.43
N HIS A 137 -18.48 -17.84 15.49
CA HIS A 137 -17.97 -19.13 15.02
C HIS A 137 -16.73 -19.59 15.80
N LEU A 138 -15.98 -18.64 16.38
CA LEU A 138 -14.80 -18.91 17.21
C LEU A 138 -15.23 -19.32 18.63
N ASP A 139 -16.26 -18.67 19.17
CA ASP A 139 -16.79 -18.97 20.51
C ASP A 139 -17.63 -20.26 20.57
N ALA A 140 -18.24 -20.66 19.45
CA ALA A 140 -19.19 -21.77 19.41
C ALA A 140 -18.56 -23.15 19.18
N THR A 141 -17.25 -23.26 18.98
CA THR A 141 -16.60 -24.54 18.61
C THR A 141 -15.74 -25.11 19.74
N GLU A 142 -16.12 -26.29 20.26
CA GLU A 142 -15.26 -27.16 21.09
C GLU A 142 -13.98 -27.64 20.36
N ALA A 143 -13.93 -27.48 19.03
CA ALA A 143 -12.89 -27.99 18.14
C ALA A 143 -11.71 -27.02 17.84
N GLY A 144 -11.66 -25.84 18.47
CA GLY A 144 -10.46 -24.97 18.42
C GLY A 144 -10.18 -24.29 17.07
N GLY A 145 -11.14 -23.53 16.53
CA GLY A 145 -10.87 -22.62 15.41
C GLY A 145 -9.90 -21.50 15.80
N ALA A 146 -9.11 -21.01 14.84
CA ALA A 146 -8.12 -19.94 15.07
C ALA A 146 -8.25 -18.83 14.03
N LEU A 147 -8.34 -17.59 14.51
CA LEU A 147 -8.26 -16.38 13.71
C LEU A 147 -7.01 -15.59 14.12
N GLY A 148 -6.04 -15.54 13.22
CA GLY A 148 -4.89 -14.67 13.31
C GLY A 148 -5.10 -13.44 12.43
N ILE A 149 -5.26 -12.26 13.05
CA ILE A 149 -5.25 -10.98 12.34
C ILE A 149 -3.86 -10.37 12.48
N ASP A 150 -3.27 -9.93 11.37
CA ASP A 150 -1.99 -9.23 11.42
C ASP A 150 -2.17 -7.84 12.04
N LEU A 151 -1.12 -7.37 12.69
CA LEU A 151 -1.11 -5.99 13.15
C LEU A 151 -1.17 -5.05 11.93
N PRO A 152 -1.89 -3.91 12.03
CA PRO A 152 -1.96 -2.94 10.96
C PRO A 152 -0.55 -2.55 10.49
N SER A 153 -0.24 -2.86 9.23
CA SER A 153 1.13 -2.76 8.71
C SER A 153 1.49 -1.30 8.42
N LEU A 154 2.20 -0.66 9.36
CA LEU A 154 2.80 0.65 9.12
C LEU A 154 3.87 0.49 8.03
N SER A 155 3.64 1.12 6.89
CA SER A 155 4.56 1.09 5.75
C SER A 155 5.78 1.99 6.04
N VAL A 156 6.68 1.52 6.90
CA VAL A 156 7.90 2.24 7.31
C VAL A 156 8.68 2.81 6.11
N PRO A 157 8.89 2.06 4.99
CA PRO A 157 9.58 2.61 3.83
C PRO A 157 8.87 3.83 3.23
N MET A 158 7.54 3.87 3.24
CA MET A 158 6.76 5.00 2.70
C MET A 158 6.78 6.20 3.64
N ILE A 159 6.79 5.97 4.96
CA ILE A 159 6.96 7.03 5.96
C ILE A 159 8.34 7.67 5.81
N VAL A 160 9.38 6.85 5.69
CA VAL A 160 10.75 7.32 5.44
C VAL A 160 10.81 8.09 4.12
N ALA A 161 10.20 7.58 3.05
CA ALA A 161 10.15 8.28 1.76
C ALA A 161 9.44 9.65 1.87
N ALA A 162 8.35 9.74 2.64
CA ALA A 162 7.65 11.00 2.89
C ALA A 162 8.50 11.99 3.69
N ALA A 163 9.19 11.52 4.73
CA ALA A 163 10.10 12.33 5.54
C ALA A 163 11.27 12.86 4.69
N VAL A 164 11.90 11.98 3.89
CA VAL A 164 12.96 12.36 2.94
C VAL A 164 12.46 13.40 1.94
N ALA A 165 11.27 13.21 1.37
CA ALA A 165 10.69 14.19 0.45
C ALA A 165 10.45 15.55 1.12
N ALA A 166 9.99 15.58 2.37
CA ALA A 166 9.79 16.81 3.14
C ALA A 166 11.12 17.52 3.44
N VAL A 167 12.14 16.78 3.88
CA VAL A 167 13.49 17.30 4.15
C VAL A 167 14.12 17.85 2.88
N LEU A 168 14.03 17.14 1.76
CA LEU A 168 14.53 17.63 0.46
C LEU A 168 13.78 18.88 0.00
N ALA A 169 12.45 18.94 0.19
CA ALA A 169 11.69 20.14 -0.13
C ALA A 169 12.17 21.35 0.68
N HIS A 170 12.48 21.16 1.96
CA HIS A 170 13.03 22.24 2.80
C HIS A 170 14.44 22.64 2.36
N ALA A 171 15.34 21.68 2.19
CA ALA A 171 16.71 21.94 1.76
C ALA A 171 16.78 22.64 0.39
N PHE A 172 15.94 22.25 -0.57
CA PHE A 172 15.90 22.88 -1.89
C PHE A 172 15.31 24.29 -1.86
N ALA A 173 14.35 24.57 -0.97
CA ALA A 173 13.84 25.93 -0.77
C ALA A 173 14.94 26.85 -0.24
N THR A 174 15.67 26.42 0.79
CA THR A 174 16.82 27.18 1.33
C THR A 174 17.92 27.36 0.28
N GLY A 175 18.21 26.32 -0.50
CA GLY A 175 19.20 26.40 -1.58
C GLY A 175 18.84 27.41 -2.66
N ARG A 176 17.55 27.51 -3.01
CA ARG A 176 17.03 28.54 -3.92
C ARG A 176 17.24 29.95 -3.35
N ASP A 177 16.84 30.17 -2.08
CA ASP A 177 16.95 31.48 -1.45
C ASP A 177 18.42 31.96 -1.40
N LEU A 178 19.38 31.03 -1.27
CA LEU A 178 20.81 31.33 -1.35
C LEU A 178 21.24 31.72 -2.77
N VAL A 179 20.77 31.02 -3.80
CA VAL A 179 21.07 31.35 -5.21
C VAL A 179 20.54 32.74 -5.56
N ASP A 180 19.28 33.02 -5.19
CA ASP A 180 18.66 34.32 -5.44
C ASP A 180 19.41 35.46 -4.71
N ALA A 181 19.91 35.20 -3.50
CA ALA A 181 20.71 36.16 -2.75
C ALA A 181 22.09 36.40 -3.37
N THR A 182 22.73 35.37 -3.92
CA THR A 182 24.05 35.50 -4.58
C THR A 182 23.97 36.15 -5.96
N ASP A 183 22.94 35.86 -6.75
CA ASP A 183 22.74 36.45 -8.07
C ASP A 183 22.44 37.96 -7.98
N GLY A 184 21.88 38.42 -6.85
CA GLY A 184 21.67 39.85 -6.58
C GLY A 184 22.91 40.65 -6.16
N LEU A 185 24.06 39.99 -5.96
CA LEU A 185 25.32 40.60 -5.52
C LEU A 185 26.36 40.79 -6.65
N VAL A 186 26.07 40.32 -7.87
CA VAL A 186 26.97 40.38 -9.04
C VAL A 186 26.53 41.46 -10.01
#